data_AF-A0A428YMP9-F1
#
_entry.id   AF-A0A428YMP9-F1
#
_cell.length_a   1.000
_cell.length_b   1.000
_cell.length_c   1.000
_cell.angle_alpha   90.00
_cell.angle_beta   90.00
_cell.angle_gamma   90.00
#
_symmetry.space_group_name_H-M   'P 1'
#
loop_
_entity.id
_entity.type
_entity.pdbx_description
1 polymer ?
#
loop_
_entity_poly.entity_id
_entity_poly.type
_entity_poly.pdbx_seq_one_letter_code
_entity_poly.pdbx_strand_id
1 'polypeptide(L)'
;MYYVHAEVLRWVDDEWPGRVQVRLTESDGTAAMLVDKVPIFDADDRLEPGTDLPMGIEIPCDLLDWTPDQDGKRTARVRLHFHLEDQDGRTIFNVTEGALVQRS
;
A
#
# COMPACT_ATOMS: atom_id res chain seq x y z
N MET A 1 10.57 6.39 9.93
CA MET A 1 9.56 6.49 8.86
C MET A 1 8.60 5.32 8.98
N TYR A 2 7.32 5.48 8.62
CA TYR A 2 6.35 4.38 8.61
C TYR A 2 6.16 3.85 7.19
N TYR A 3 5.90 2.55 7.11
CA TYR A 3 5.57 1.84 5.88
C TYR A 3 4.35 0.96 6.13
N VAL A 4 3.48 0.84 5.15
CA VAL A 4 2.32 -0.06 5.20
C VAL A 4 2.51 -1.22 4.24
N HIS A 5 2.19 -2.43 4.70
CA HIS A 5 2.21 -3.62 3.86
C HIS A 5 1.07 -3.61 2.85
N ALA A 6 1.41 -3.91 1.60
CA ALA A 6 0.48 -4.06 0.49
C ALA A 6 0.95 -5.20 -0.44
N GLU A 7 0.14 -5.56 -1.43
CA GLU A 7 0.47 -6.62 -2.38
C GLU A 7 0.30 -6.15 -3.82
N VAL A 8 1.33 -6.33 -4.63
CA VAL A 8 1.23 -6.22 -6.08
C VAL A 8 0.45 -7.44 -6.59
N LEU A 9 -0.65 -7.22 -7.29
CA LEU A 9 -1.51 -8.30 -7.78
C LEU A 9 -1.23 -8.67 -9.24
N ARG A 10 -0.99 -7.66 -10.09
CA ARG A 10 -0.78 -7.83 -11.53
C ARG A 10 -0.15 -6.60 -12.17
N TRP A 11 0.44 -6.83 -13.34
CA TRP A 11 0.76 -5.77 -14.29
C TRP A 11 -0.53 -5.20 -14.91
N VAL A 12 -0.58 -3.88 -15.01
CA VAL A 12 -1.59 -3.14 -15.79
C VAL A 12 -1.02 -2.79 -17.16
N ASP A 13 0.26 -2.46 -17.19
CA ASP A 13 1.03 -2.10 -18.37
C ASP A 13 2.50 -2.46 -18.10
N ASP A 14 3.17 -3.13 -19.02
CA ASP A 14 4.58 -3.51 -18.90
C ASP A 14 5.51 -2.59 -19.71
N GLU A 15 4.98 -1.61 -20.44
CA GLU A 15 5.78 -0.58 -21.12
C GLU A 15 6.46 0.33 -20.09
N TRP A 16 7.78 0.50 -20.21
CA TRP A 16 8.59 1.28 -19.26
C TRP A 16 7.97 2.67 -19.00
N PRO A 17 7.75 3.07 -17.72
CA PRO A 17 8.29 2.49 -16.47
C PRO A 17 7.45 1.36 -15.85
N GLY A 18 6.49 0.80 -16.59
CA GLY A 18 5.55 -0.20 -16.13
C GLY A 18 4.52 0.39 -15.17
N ARG A 19 3.35 -0.22 -15.09
CA ARG A 19 2.29 0.11 -14.13
C ARG A 19 1.72 -1.16 -13.55
N VAL A 20 1.46 -1.15 -12.25
CA VAL A 20 0.95 -2.32 -11.53
C VAL A 20 -0.29 -1.97 -10.72
N GLN A 21 -1.13 -2.98 -10.48
CA GLN A 21 -2.23 -2.87 -9.54
C GLN A 21 -1.80 -3.44 -8.19
N VAL A 22 -1.95 -2.64 -7.15
CA VAL A 22 -1.61 -2.97 -5.77
C VAL A 22 -2.89 -3.03 -4.93
N ARG A 23 -2.96 -4.02 -4.06
CA ARG A 23 -3.98 -4.15 -3.02
C ARG A 23 -3.42 -3.69 -1.68
N LEU A 24 -4.07 -2.70 -1.10
CA LEU A 24 -3.94 -2.36 0.32
C LEU A 24 -5.17 -2.90 1.05
N THR A 25 -4.95 -3.74 2.07
CA THR A 25 -6.05 -4.26 2.90
C THR A 25 -6.31 -3.31 4.06
N GLU A 26 -7.53 -2.80 4.16
CA GLU A 26 -7.96 -1.93 5.25
C GLU A 26 -8.37 -2.75 6.49
N SER A 27 -8.44 -2.08 7.64
CA SER A 27 -8.71 -2.71 8.95
C SER A 27 -10.07 -3.39 9.05
N ASP A 28 -11.04 -2.99 8.23
CA ASP A 28 -12.38 -3.58 8.16
C ASP A 28 -12.46 -4.78 7.18
N GLY A 29 -11.31 -5.18 6.61
CA GLY A 29 -11.22 -6.26 5.62
C GLY A 29 -11.55 -5.84 4.19
N THR A 30 -11.90 -4.57 3.97
CA THR A 30 -12.03 -4.03 2.60
C THR A 30 -10.66 -3.86 1.95
N ALA A 31 -10.65 -3.72 0.63
CA ALA A 31 -9.42 -3.62 -0.14
C ALA A 31 -9.43 -2.35 -0.99
N ALA A 32 -8.46 -1.47 -0.78
CA ALA A 32 -8.20 -0.33 -1.62
C ALA A 32 -7.27 -0.73 -2.77
N MET A 33 -7.69 -0.47 -4.00
CA MET A 33 -6.91 -0.78 -5.21
C MET A 33 -6.16 0.47 -5.67
N LEU A 34 -4.83 0.41 -5.64
CA LEU A 34 -3.94 1.46 -6.10
C LEU A 34 -3.38 1.07 -7.48
N VAL A 35 -3.24 2.02 -8.40
CA VAL A 35 -2.60 1.78 -9.71
C VAL A 35 -1.67 2.94 -10.04
N ASP A 36 -0.38 2.65 -10.09
CA ASP A 36 0.65 3.63 -10.45
C ASP A 36 1.87 2.93 -11.07
N LYS A 37 2.88 3.72 -11.41
CA LYS A 37 4.13 3.27 -12.01
C LYS A 37 4.94 2.44 -11.03
N VAL A 38 5.65 1.44 -11.53
CA VAL A 38 6.47 0.53 -10.70
C VAL A 38 7.41 1.28 -9.73
N PRO A 39 8.17 2.31 -10.16
CA PRO A 39 9.09 3.03 -9.26
C PRO A 39 8.42 3.77 -8.09
N ILE A 40 7.09 3.94 -8.10
CA ILE A 40 6.34 4.51 -6.97
C ILE A 40 6.15 3.47 -5.86
N PHE A 41 6.06 2.18 -6.20
CA PHE A 41 5.83 1.09 -5.26
C PHE A 41 7.08 0.31 -4.88
N ASP A 42 8.09 0.31 -5.75
CA ASP A 42 9.31 -0.48 -5.55
C ASP A 42 10.53 0.29 -6.04
N ALA A 43 11.26 0.87 -5.09
CA ALA A 43 12.47 1.64 -5.36
C ALA A 43 13.73 0.77 -5.50
N ASP A 44 13.64 -0.52 -5.11
CA ASP A 44 14.75 -1.46 -5.07
C ASP A 44 14.83 -2.36 -6.33
N ASP A 45 14.08 -2.03 -7.38
CA ASP A 45 14.04 -2.76 -8.67
C ASP A 45 13.80 -4.27 -8.53
N ARG A 46 12.99 -4.70 -7.55
CA ARG A 46 12.57 -6.09 -7.32
C ARG A 46 11.38 -6.50 -8.18
N LEU A 47 10.59 -5.53 -8.63
CA LEU A 47 9.39 -5.74 -9.44
C LEU A 47 9.71 -5.54 -10.93
N GLU A 48 9.91 -6.64 -11.64
CA GLU A 48 10.26 -6.68 -13.06
C GLU A 48 9.29 -7.55 -13.86
N PRO A 49 9.17 -7.36 -15.20
CA PRO A 49 8.32 -8.23 -16.01
C PRO A 49 8.71 -9.71 -15.83
N GLY A 50 7.75 -10.52 -15.38
CA GLY A 50 7.98 -11.94 -15.05
C GLY A 50 8.13 -12.25 -13.55
N THR A 51 8.15 -11.25 -12.66
CA THR A 51 8.04 -11.46 -11.21
C THR A 51 6.76 -12.26 -10.88
N ASP A 52 6.89 -13.27 -10.01
CA ASP A 52 5.75 -14.04 -9.52
C ASP A 52 4.84 -13.16 -8.64
N LEU A 53 3.54 -13.16 -8.97
CA LEU A 53 2.52 -12.37 -8.27
C LEU A 53 1.47 -13.30 -7.63
N PRO A 54 0.88 -12.92 -6.47
CA PRO A 54 1.04 -11.64 -5.78
C PRO A 54 2.38 -11.50 -5.04
N MET A 55 2.93 -10.29 -5.02
CA MET A 55 4.18 -9.96 -4.33
C MET A 55 3.94 -8.92 -3.23
N GLY A 56 4.40 -9.20 -2.02
CA GLY A 56 4.33 -8.27 -0.90
C GLY A 56 5.30 -7.09 -1.05
N ILE A 57 4.82 -5.89 -0.79
CA ILE A 57 5.58 -4.63 -0.82
C ILE A 57 5.32 -3.79 0.43
N GLU A 58 6.15 -2.77 0.63
CA GLU A 58 6.03 -1.79 1.70
C GLU A 58 5.88 -0.40 1.07
N ILE A 59 4.77 0.28 1.33
CA ILE A 59 4.52 1.62 0.80
C ILE A 59 4.82 2.65 1.88
N PRO A 60 5.69 3.66 1.62
CA PRO A 60 5.95 4.72 2.57
C PRO A 60 4.68 5.51 2.90
N CYS A 61 4.46 5.80 4.18
CA CYS A 61 3.28 6.51 4.64
C CYS A 61 3.55 7.38 5.87
N ASP A 62 2.71 8.39 6.06
CA ASP A 62 2.60 9.13 7.31
C ASP A 62 1.52 8.50 8.19
N LEU A 63 1.89 8.15 9.42
CA LEU A 63 0.93 7.82 10.46
C LEU A 63 0.28 9.12 10.95
N LEU A 64 -1.04 9.24 10.80
CA LEU A 64 -1.80 10.43 11.21
C LEU A 64 -2.29 10.32 12.65
N ASP A 65 -2.95 9.21 12.98
CA ASP A 65 -3.46 8.93 14.31
C ASP A 65 -3.67 7.42 14.53
N TRP A 66 -3.87 7.06 15.81
CA TRP A 66 -4.36 5.75 16.21
C TRP A 66 -5.81 5.91 16.68
N THR A 67 -6.68 5.06 16.16
CA THR A 67 -8.09 4.97 16.56
C THR A 67 -8.36 3.57 17.10
N PRO A 68 -8.96 3.42 18.30
CA PRO A 68 -9.41 2.12 18.76
C PRO A 68 -10.56 1.61 17.89
N ASP A 69 -10.50 0.34 17.48
CA ASP A 69 -11.61 -0.34 16.84
C ASP A 69 -12.64 -0.83 17.89
N GLN A 70 -13.76 -1.38 17.41
CA GLN A 70 -14.85 -1.85 18.27
C GLN A 70 -14.46 -3.05 19.16
N ASP A 71 -13.40 -3.77 18.80
CA ASP A 71 -12.87 -4.94 19.54
C ASP A 71 -11.69 -4.55 20.45
N GLY A 72 -11.37 -3.26 20.56
CA GLY A 72 -10.24 -2.76 21.34
C GLY A 72 -8.87 -2.96 20.70
N LYS A 73 -8.81 -3.40 19.43
CA LYS A 73 -7.57 -3.36 18.65
C LYS A 73 -7.30 -1.95 18.16
N ARG A 74 -6.06 -1.68 17.80
CA ARG A 74 -5.65 -0.38 17.30
C ARG A 74 -5.65 -0.38 15.78
N THR A 75 -6.39 0.56 15.22
CA THR A 75 -6.37 0.91 13.81
C THR A 75 -5.53 2.16 13.65
N ALA A 76 -4.61 2.15 12.69
CA ALA A 76 -3.87 3.33 12.30
C ALA A 76 -4.53 3.98 11.10
N ARG A 77 -4.66 5.30 11.16
CA ARG A 77 -5.03 6.10 10.01
C ARG A 77 -3.76 6.62 9.34
N VAL A 78 -3.55 6.25 8.09
CA VAL A 78 -2.30 6.53 7.37
C VAL A 78 -2.56 7.29 6.08
N ARG A 79 -1.65 8.20 5.72
CA ARG A 79 -1.61 8.83 4.40
C ARG A 79 -0.45 8.25 3.61
N LEU A 80 -0.74 7.69 2.44
CA LEU A 80 0.33 7.18 1.57
C LEU A 80 1.16 8.34 1.00
N HIS A 81 2.46 8.11 0.83
CA HIS A 81 3.33 9.07 0.15
C HIS A 81 3.05 9.08 -1.36
N PHE A 82 3.69 10.03 -2.06
CA PHE A 82 3.57 10.23 -3.52
C PHE A 82 2.17 10.61 -4.02
N HIS A 83 1.26 11.04 -3.14
CA HIS A 83 -0.14 11.29 -3.48
C HIS A 83 -0.82 10.07 -4.11
N LEU A 84 -0.44 8.88 -3.67
CA LEU A 84 -1.10 7.64 -4.11
C LEU A 84 -2.59 7.68 -3.77
N GLU A 85 -3.40 7.51 -4.80
CA GLU A 85 -4.85 7.43 -4.74
C GLU A 85 -5.32 6.02 -5.07
N ASP A 86 -6.37 5.58 -4.40
CA ASP A 86 -7.14 4.43 -4.89
C ASP A 86 -8.07 4.83 -6.03
N GLN A 87 -8.81 3.86 -6.56
CA GLN A 87 -9.74 4.09 -7.67
C GLN A 87 -10.90 5.05 -7.34
N ASP A 88 -11.15 5.33 -6.06
CA ASP A 88 -12.16 6.27 -5.58
C ASP A 88 -11.56 7.65 -5.24
N GLY A 89 -10.26 7.86 -5.49
CA GLY A 89 -9.55 9.12 -5.21
C GLY A 89 -9.17 9.31 -3.74
N ARG A 90 -9.20 8.23 -2.93
CA ARG A 90 -8.83 8.30 -1.50
C ARG A 90 -7.32 8.23 -1.35
N THR A 91 -6.77 9.05 -0.44
CA THR A 91 -5.33 9.09 -0.11
C THR A 91 -5.05 8.70 1.35
N ILE A 92 -6.10 8.47 2.13
CA ILE A 92 -6.02 8.15 3.56
C ILE A 92 -6.78 6.85 3.80
N PHE A 93 -6.11 5.92 4.47
CA PHE A 93 -6.60 4.56 4.67
C PHE A 93 -6.51 4.17 6.14
N ASN A 94 -7.39 3.26 6.56
CA ASN A 94 -7.37 2.71 7.90
C ASN A 94 -6.77 1.32 7.86
N VAL A 95 -5.66 1.09 8.54
CA VAL A 95 -4.95 -0.21 8.52
C VAL A 95 -4.77 -0.75 9.92
N THR A 96 -4.67 -2.07 10.03
CA THR A 96 -4.38 -2.70 11.32
C THR A 96 -2.96 -2.35 11.76
N GLU A 97 -2.72 -2.32 13.07
CA GLU A 97 -1.37 -2.12 13.64
C GLU A 97 -0.34 -3.10 13.06
N GLY A 98 -0.71 -4.37 12.83
CA GLY A 98 0.18 -5.38 12.27
C GLY A 98 0.55 -5.18 10.79
N ALA A 99 -0.17 -4.31 10.07
CA ALA A 99 0.17 -3.95 8.69
C ALA A 99 1.19 -2.80 8.62
N LEU A 100 1.51 -2.15 9.74
CA LEU A 100 2.47 -1.05 9.82
C LEU A 100 3.84 -1.52 10.28
N VAL A 101 4.86 -1.02 9.59
CA VAL A 101 6.27 -1.21 9.94
C VAL A 101 6.90 0.14 10.20
N GLN A 102 7.55 0.28 11.36
CA GLN A 102 8.38 1.44 11.66
C GLN A 102 9.84 1.11 11.34
N ARG A 103 10.47 1.89 10.47
CA ARG A 103 11.91 1.80 10.18
C ARG A 103 12.64 3.07 10.66
N SER A 104 13.83 2.87 11.24
CA SER A 104 14.73 3.92 11.73
C SER A 104 15.45 4.62 10.60
#